data_AF-A0A0B6YBZ4-F1
#
_entry.id   AF-A0A0B6YBZ4-F1
#
_cell.length_a   1.000
_cell.length_b   1.000
_cell.length_c   1.000
_cell.angle_alpha   90.00
_cell.angle_beta   90.00
_cell.angle_gamma   90.00
#
_symmetry.space_group_name_H-M   'P 1'
#
loop_
_entity.id
_entity.type
_entity.pdbx_description
1 polymer ?
#
loop_
_entity_poly.entity_id
_entity_poly.type
_entity_poly.pdbx_seq_one_letter_code
_entity_poly.pdbx_strand_id
1 'polypeptide(L)'
;VAPSSDTMRRNTVTALKFLLSSAALILCGVCLLHAIHWIKAGPRDQSGIVRQRDSRQAVPDPSMREVFDKILLLTRAERERIDWHDNRSIEAEKQRQGPGEQGQAYIMSADEETRKSEMYRANGFNALASDSISLHRSLSDIRHPDCKKKQYLKFLPMASFIIPFHNEHLSTLLRSVYSILNRAPKELVKEIILADDHSTKDECKQPLDDYVREHFTNVIVVRAEKR
;
A
#
# COMPACT_ATOMS: atom_id res chain seq x y z
N VAL A 1 25.95 75.04 -21.79
CA VAL A 1 24.66 74.64 -22.40
C VAL A 1 24.06 73.58 -21.48
N ALA A 2 23.03 73.94 -20.70
CA ALA A 2 22.41 73.05 -19.73
C ALA A 2 21.62 71.93 -20.43
N PRO A 3 21.62 70.68 -19.93
CA PRO A 3 20.79 69.64 -20.49
C PRO A 3 19.33 69.92 -20.14
N SER A 4 18.46 69.89 -21.14
CA SER A 4 17.03 70.14 -21.04
C SER A 4 16.36 69.06 -20.17
N SER A 5 15.55 69.50 -19.20
CA SER A 5 14.83 68.66 -18.22
C SER A 5 13.63 67.90 -18.82
N ASP A 6 13.61 67.67 -20.13
CA ASP A 6 12.41 67.21 -20.85
C ASP A 6 12.55 65.79 -21.42
N THR A 7 13.75 65.20 -21.37
CA THR A 7 14.00 63.81 -21.81
C THR A 7 13.70 62.76 -20.74
N MET A 8 13.55 63.13 -19.45
CA MET A 8 13.32 62.18 -18.35
C MET A 8 11.84 61.98 -17.95
N ARG A 9 10.90 62.74 -18.52
CA ARG A 9 9.45 62.58 -18.24
C ARG A 9 8.76 61.49 -19.08
N ARG A 10 9.26 61.19 -20.28
CA ARG A 10 8.65 60.17 -21.16
C ARG A 10 8.88 58.73 -20.66
N ASN A 11 9.99 58.50 -19.95
CA ASN A 11 10.37 57.17 -19.48
C ASN A 11 9.62 56.75 -18.20
N THR A 12 9.31 57.72 -17.31
CA THR A 12 8.56 57.44 -16.07
C THR A 12 7.09 57.13 -16.33
N VAL A 13 6.46 57.82 -17.29
CA VAL A 13 5.08 57.53 -17.70
C VAL A 13 4.98 56.15 -18.35
N THR A 14 5.98 55.77 -19.13
CA THR A 14 6.03 54.44 -19.77
C THR A 14 6.27 53.33 -18.74
N ALA A 15 7.20 53.53 -17.81
CA ALA A 15 7.43 52.61 -16.69
C ALA A 15 6.19 52.47 -15.79
N LEU A 16 5.49 53.57 -15.50
CA LEU A 16 4.26 53.55 -14.73
C LEU A 16 3.15 52.77 -15.45
N LYS A 17 3.03 52.92 -16.79
CA LYS A 17 2.08 52.13 -17.60
C LYS A 17 2.40 50.62 -17.55
N PHE A 18 3.67 50.24 -17.60
CA PHE A 18 4.10 48.83 -17.48
C PHE A 18 3.88 48.25 -16.07
N LEU A 19 4.09 49.05 -15.03
CA LEU A 19 3.81 48.65 -13.65
C LEU A 19 2.31 48.48 -13.41
N LEU A 20 1.49 49.40 -13.92
CA LEU A 20 0.03 49.31 -13.82
C LEU A 20 -0.54 48.15 -14.63
N SER A 21 -0.02 47.88 -15.83
CA SER A 21 -0.48 46.76 -16.66
C SER A 21 -0.08 45.40 -16.08
N SER A 22 1.13 45.28 -15.53
CA SER A 22 1.58 44.04 -14.87
C SER A 22 0.81 43.78 -13.57
N ALA A 23 0.56 44.81 -12.75
CA ALA A 23 -0.29 44.69 -11.57
C ALA A 23 -1.73 44.27 -11.92
N ALA A 24 -2.31 44.83 -12.99
CA ALA A 24 -3.65 44.47 -13.46
C ALA A 24 -3.73 43.01 -13.93
N LEU A 25 -2.72 42.52 -14.64
CA LEU A 25 -2.66 41.11 -15.08
C LEU A 25 -2.56 40.14 -13.89
N ILE A 26 -1.76 40.47 -12.87
CA ILE A 26 -1.64 39.65 -11.66
C ILE A 26 -2.97 39.61 -10.91
N LEU A 27 -3.60 40.76 -10.69
CA LEU A 27 -4.90 40.85 -10.00
C LEU A 27 -5.99 40.10 -10.76
N CYS A 28 -6.06 40.25 -12.09
CA CYS A 28 -7.03 39.55 -12.92
C CYS A 28 -6.82 38.03 -12.86
N GLY A 29 -5.56 37.57 -12.88
CA GLY A 29 -5.21 36.15 -12.74
C GLY A 29 -5.61 35.56 -11.38
N VAL A 30 -5.39 36.29 -10.28
CA VAL A 30 -5.81 35.86 -8.94
C VAL A 30 -7.34 35.80 -8.82
N CYS A 31 -8.05 36.80 -9.35
CA CYS A 31 -9.51 36.81 -9.40
C CYS A 31 -10.08 35.66 -10.24
N LEU A 32 -9.46 35.34 -11.38
CA LEU A 32 -9.85 34.19 -12.21
C LEU A 32 -9.65 32.86 -11.47
N LEU A 33 -8.53 32.67 -10.78
CA LEU A 33 -8.28 31.46 -9.98
C LEU A 33 -9.29 31.33 -8.83
N HIS A 34 -9.61 32.44 -8.16
CA HIS A 34 -10.63 32.46 -7.10
C HIS A 34 -12.03 32.15 -7.65
N ALA A 35 -12.39 32.69 -8.81
CA ALA A 35 -13.67 32.40 -9.47
C ALA A 35 -13.76 30.93 -9.88
N ILE A 36 -12.69 30.35 -10.43
CA ILE A 36 -12.63 28.91 -10.78
C ILE A 36 -12.75 28.04 -9.53
N HIS A 37 -12.08 28.42 -8.43
CA HIS A 37 -12.18 27.70 -7.16
C HIS A 37 -13.61 27.77 -6.59
N TRP A 38 -14.26 28.94 -6.66
CA TRP A 38 -15.63 29.13 -6.18
C TRP A 38 -16.67 28.38 -7.04
N ILE A 39 -16.51 28.38 -8.37
CA ILE A 39 -17.35 27.58 -9.28
C ILE A 39 -17.21 26.08 -9.01
N LYS A 40 -16.00 25.62 -8.68
CA LYS A 40 -15.73 24.20 -8.36
C LYS A 40 -16.19 23.84 -6.95
N ALA A 41 -16.22 24.81 -6.04
CA ALA A 41 -16.74 24.70 -4.68
C ALA A 41 -18.23 25.10 -4.62
N GLY A 42 -19.05 24.53 -5.51
CA GLY A 42 -20.51 24.72 -5.49
C GLY A 42 -21.12 24.36 -4.12
N PRO A 43 -22.31 24.91 -3.78
CA PRO A 43 -22.91 24.75 -2.47
C PRO A 43 -23.14 23.26 -2.17
N ARG A 44 -22.55 22.78 -1.06
CA ARG A 44 -22.83 21.44 -0.53
C ARG A 44 -24.26 21.41 0.00
N ASP A 45 -25.18 20.89 -0.80
CA ASP A 45 -26.45 20.39 -0.33
C ASP A 45 -26.18 19.19 0.59
N GLN A 46 -26.55 19.34 1.87
CA GLN A 46 -26.37 18.35 2.92
C GLN A 46 -27.71 17.73 3.33
N SER A 47 -28.67 17.66 2.40
CA SER A 47 -29.97 17.04 2.66
C SER A 47 -30.27 15.93 1.65
N GLY A 48 -30.09 14.67 2.07
CA GLY A 48 -30.74 13.54 1.41
C GLY A 48 -29.89 12.31 1.09
N ILE A 49 -29.26 11.68 2.08
CA ILE A 49 -29.03 10.21 2.05
C ILE A 49 -29.21 9.65 3.48
N VAL A 50 -30.46 9.59 3.96
CA VAL A 50 -30.83 8.60 4.97
C VAL A 50 -31.19 7.33 4.21
N ARG A 51 -30.20 6.47 3.95
CA ARG A 51 -30.48 5.10 3.49
C ARG A 51 -30.95 4.32 4.71
N GLN A 52 -32.25 4.03 4.68
CA GLN A 52 -32.96 3.08 5.53
C GLN A 52 -32.16 1.76 5.59
N ARG A 53 -31.50 1.51 6.72
CA ARG A 53 -30.89 0.22 7.04
C ARG A 53 -32.02 -0.75 7.30
N ASP A 54 -32.22 -1.70 6.39
CA ASP A 54 -33.04 -2.87 6.66
C ASP A 54 -32.51 -3.58 7.91
N SER A 55 -33.43 -3.79 8.84
CA SER A 55 -33.20 -4.43 10.12
C SER A 55 -33.07 -5.95 9.91
N ARG A 56 -31.87 -6.41 9.55
CA ARG A 56 -31.38 -7.70 10.05
C ARG A 56 -30.66 -7.40 11.34
N GLN A 57 -31.28 -7.81 12.44
CA GLN A 57 -30.82 -7.58 13.80
C GLN A 57 -29.54 -8.37 14.06
N ALA A 58 -28.40 -7.84 13.62
CA ALA A 58 -27.11 -8.22 14.13
C ALA A 58 -26.99 -7.60 15.52
N VAL A 59 -27.16 -8.42 16.56
CA VAL A 59 -26.77 -8.05 17.92
C VAL A 59 -25.28 -7.67 17.85
N PRO A 60 -24.87 -6.48 18.31
CA PRO A 60 -23.45 -6.17 18.43
C PRO A 60 -22.84 -7.13 19.46
N ASP A 61 -21.95 -8.00 18.99
CA ASP A 61 -21.16 -8.92 19.81
C ASP A 61 -20.43 -8.13 20.92
N PRO A 62 -20.46 -8.56 22.20
CA PRO A 62 -19.83 -7.85 23.30
C PRO A 62 -18.37 -7.56 22.93
N SER A 63 -17.98 -6.30 23.11
CA SER A 63 -16.87 -5.68 22.39
C SER A 63 -15.70 -6.63 22.14
N MET A 64 -15.30 -6.80 20.88
CA MET A 64 -14.06 -7.51 20.51
C MET A 64 -12.85 -7.13 21.38
N ARG A 65 -12.88 -5.95 22.00
CA ARG A 65 -11.94 -5.50 23.03
C ARG A 65 -11.98 -6.35 24.30
N GLU A 66 -13.13 -6.62 24.90
CA GLU A 66 -13.25 -7.51 26.07
C GLU A 66 -12.78 -8.93 25.76
N VAL A 67 -13.13 -9.45 24.57
CA VAL A 67 -12.65 -10.75 24.11
C VAL A 67 -11.12 -10.74 23.96
N PHE A 68 -10.58 -9.70 23.33
CA PHE A 68 -9.14 -9.55 23.15
C PHE A 68 -8.41 -9.37 24.49
N ASP A 69 -8.94 -8.57 25.40
CA ASP A 69 -8.37 -8.32 26.73
C ASP A 69 -8.38 -9.60 27.57
N LYS A 70 -9.43 -10.42 27.48
CA LYS A 70 -9.51 -11.72 28.15
C LYS A 70 -8.49 -12.71 27.57
N ILE A 71 -8.36 -12.77 26.25
CA ILE A 71 -7.34 -13.60 25.58
C ILE A 71 -5.92 -13.14 25.96
N LEU A 72 -5.69 -11.83 26.00
CA LEU A 72 -4.41 -11.24 26.40
C LEU A 72 -4.11 -11.50 27.87
N LEU A 73 -5.12 -11.48 28.75
CA LEU A 73 -4.96 -11.80 30.16
C LEU A 73 -4.59 -13.26 30.36
N LEU A 74 -5.27 -14.18 29.66
CA LEU A 74 -4.99 -15.62 29.73
C LEU A 74 -3.58 -15.95 29.24
N THR A 75 -3.19 -15.40 28.08
CA THR A 75 -1.82 -15.58 27.55
C THR A 75 -0.76 -14.96 28.45
N ARG A 76 -1.05 -13.86 29.16
CA ARG A 76 -0.12 -13.26 30.15
C ARG A 76 -0.06 -14.02 31.48
N ALA A 77 -1.13 -14.71 31.87
CA ALA A 77 -1.13 -15.55 33.06
C ALA A 77 -0.13 -16.71 32.92
N GLU A 78 0.05 -17.19 31.69
CA GLU A 78 1.07 -18.15 31.30
C GLU A 78 2.42 -17.43 31.11
N ARG A 79 3.32 -17.56 32.08
CA ARG A 79 4.61 -16.84 32.09
C ARG A 79 5.73 -17.54 31.30
N GLU A 80 5.44 -18.68 30.66
CA GLU A 80 6.45 -19.42 29.90
C GLU A 80 6.84 -18.62 28.65
N ARG A 81 8.14 -18.36 28.51
CA ARG A 81 8.70 -17.66 27.35
C ARG A 81 9.58 -18.61 26.56
N ILE A 82 9.44 -18.58 25.25
CA ILE A 82 10.24 -19.37 24.32
C ILE A 82 10.89 -18.48 23.28
N ASP A 83 11.92 -19.03 22.63
CA ASP A 83 12.48 -18.45 21.44
C ASP A 83 11.66 -18.88 20.22
N TRP A 84 11.04 -17.92 19.55
CA TRP A 84 10.25 -18.13 18.33
C TRP A 84 11.09 -18.06 17.04
N HIS A 85 12.40 -17.83 17.14
CA HIS A 85 13.27 -17.80 15.97
C HIS A 85 13.48 -19.21 15.40
N ASP A 86 12.96 -19.46 14.19
CA ASP A 86 13.27 -20.67 13.44
C ASP A 86 14.68 -20.58 12.83
N ASN A 87 15.68 -20.92 13.65
CA ASN A 87 17.08 -20.88 13.24
C ASN A 87 17.39 -21.81 12.06
N ARG A 88 16.62 -22.89 11.88
CA ARG A 88 16.81 -23.81 10.74
C ARG A 88 16.34 -23.15 9.44
N SER A 89 15.15 -22.54 9.45
CA SER A 89 14.64 -21.78 8.29
C SER A 89 15.54 -20.59 7.97
N ILE A 90 15.99 -19.85 8.99
CA ILE A 90 16.92 -18.73 8.82
C ILE A 90 18.22 -19.17 8.14
N GLU A 91 18.82 -20.29 8.57
CA GLU A 91 20.05 -20.77 7.95
C GLU A 91 19.80 -21.29 6.52
N ALA A 92 18.69 -21.97 6.28
CA ALA A 92 18.31 -22.39 4.93
C ALA A 92 18.09 -21.19 4.00
N GLU A 93 17.43 -20.12 4.46
CA GLU A 93 17.23 -18.89 3.69
C GLU A 93 18.55 -18.21 3.34
N LYS A 94 19.53 -18.16 4.25
CA LYS A 94 20.85 -17.55 3.96
C LYS A 94 21.60 -18.24 2.82
N GLN A 95 21.39 -19.54 2.64
CA GLN A 95 22.06 -20.32 1.59
C GLN A 95 21.37 -20.19 0.23
N ARG A 96 20.19 -19.55 0.16
CA ARG A 96 19.45 -19.38 -1.10
C ARG A 96 20.16 -18.38 -2.01
N GLN A 97 20.21 -18.74 -3.29
CA GLN A 97 20.83 -17.97 -4.35
C GLN A 97 19.87 -17.85 -5.53
N GLY A 98 20.01 -16.76 -6.27
CA GLY A 98 19.19 -16.47 -7.44
C GLY A 98 18.72 -15.01 -7.48
N PRO A 99 17.96 -14.65 -8.53
CA PRO A 99 17.38 -13.32 -8.69
C PRO A 99 16.64 -12.82 -7.44
N GLY A 100 17.10 -11.71 -6.88
CA GLY A 100 16.43 -11.03 -5.76
C GLY A 100 16.51 -11.71 -4.39
N GLU A 101 17.24 -12.83 -4.28
CA GLU A 101 17.52 -13.50 -3.00
C GLU A 101 18.38 -12.60 -2.10
N GLN A 102 18.27 -12.78 -0.79
CA GLN A 102 18.85 -11.91 0.25
C GLN A 102 18.42 -10.43 0.14
N GLY A 103 17.38 -10.13 -0.64
CA GLY A 103 16.96 -8.76 -0.92
C GLY A 103 17.86 -8.00 -1.90
N GLN A 104 18.72 -8.70 -2.65
CA GLN A 104 19.60 -8.07 -3.63
C GLN A 104 18.83 -7.44 -4.80
N ALA A 105 19.40 -6.40 -5.39
CA ALA A 105 18.82 -5.77 -6.56
C ALA A 105 18.78 -6.76 -7.74
N TYR A 106 17.64 -6.80 -8.44
CA TYR A 106 17.54 -7.53 -9.70
C TYR A 106 18.10 -6.67 -10.82
N ILE A 107 19.13 -7.18 -11.51
CA ILE A 107 19.78 -6.51 -12.63
C ILE A 107 19.18 -7.06 -13.93
N MET A 108 18.53 -6.19 -14.68
CA MET A 108 17.89 -6.53 -15.95
C MET A 108 18.85 -6.34 -17.12
N SER A 109 18.62 -7.08 -18.20
CA SER A 109 19.36 -6.83 -19.45
C SER A 109 18.81 -5.59 -20.15
N ALA A 110 19.65 -4.95 -20.99
CA ALA A 110 19.25 -3.77 -21.75
C ALA A 110 18.10 -4.06 -22.74
N ASP A 111 18.02 -5.30 -23.22
CA ASP A 111 17.01 -5.74 -24.20
C ASP A 111 15.58 -5.78 -23.61
N GLU A 112 15.44 -5.77 -22.29
CA GLU A 112 14.16 -5.83 -21.58
C GLU A 112 13.55 -4.45 -21.28
N GLU A 113 14.22 -3.35 -21.63
CA GLU A 113 13.81 -1.98 -21.22
C GLU A 113 12.44 -1.57 -21.76
N THR A 114 12.09 -2.00 -22.98
CA THR A 114 10.76 -1.75 -23.58
C THR A 114 9.67 -2.48 -22.78
N ARG A 115 9.87 -3.77 -22.54
CA ARG A 115 8.91 -4.61 -21.79
C ARG A 115 8.76 -4.14 -20.34
N LYS A 116 9.87 -3.74 -19.71
CA LYS A 116 9.87 -3.09 -18.39
C LYS A 116 9.00 -1.84 -18.39
N SER A 117 9.16 -0.96 -19.38
CA SER A 117 8.39 0.29 -19.48
C SER A 117 6.89 0.04 -19.63
N GLU A 118 6.50 -0.95 -20.42
CA GLU A 118 5.10 -1.38 -20.58
C GLU A 118 4.53 -1.93 -19.26
N MET A 119 5.24 -2.86 -18.63
CA MET A 119 4.85 -3.48 -17.36
C MET A 119 4.78 -2.47 -16.22
N TYR A 120 5.64 -1.45 -16.22
CA TYR A 120 5.63 -0.37 -15.25
C TYR A 120 4.40 0.52 -15.40
N ARG A 121 3.99 0.85 -16.63
CA ARG A 121 2.78 1.64 -16.88
C ARG A 121 1.51 0.95 -16.38
N ALA A 122 1.44 -0.37 -16.49
CA ALA A 122 0.28 -1.15 -16.08
C ALA A 122 0.16 -1.35 -14.55
N ASN A 123 1.29 -1.37 -13.83
CA ASN A 123 1.33 -1.78 -12.41
C ASN A 123 1.86 -0.71 -11.45
N GLY A 124 2.52 0.35 -11.95
CA GLY A 124 3.20 1.35 -11.14
C GLY A 124 4.56 0.90 -10.57
N PHE A 125 4.99 -0.31 -10.91
CA PHE A 125 6.29 -0.86 -10.55
C PHE A 125 6.78 -1.86 -11.60
N ASN A 126 8.03 -2.31 -11.47
CA ASN A 126 8.65 -3.24 -12.41
C ASN A 126 8.14 -4.68 -12.22
N ALA A 127 6.97 -4.97 -12.78
CA ALA A 127 6.36 -6.29 -12.70
C ALA A 127 7.18 -7.38 -13.41
N LEU A 128 7.94 -7.04 -14.46
CA LEU A 128 8.85 -7.98 -15.11
C LEU A 128 9.94 -8.49 -14.14
N ALA A 129 10.56 -7.58 -13.38
CA ALA A 129 11.50 -7.96 -12.33
C ALA A 129 10.81 -8.77 -11.22
N SER A 130 9.58 -8.43 -10.86
CA SER A 130 8.80 -9.19 -9.87
C SER A 130 8.59 -10.64 -10.31
N ASP A 131 8.26 -10.86 -11.58
CA ASP A 131 8.01 -12.20 -12.13
C ASP A 131 9.29 -13.05 -12.19
N SER A 132 10.44 -12.42 -12.42
CA SER A 132 11.75 -13.09 -12.41
C SER A 132 12.26 -13.43 -11.00
N ILE A 133 11.73 -12.80 -9.95
CA ILE A 133 12.12 -13.05 -8.57
C ILE A 133 11.23 -14.15 -7.98
N SER A 134 11.83 -15.08 -7.23
CA SER A 134 11.09 -16.19 -6.60
C SER A 134 9.97 -15.71 -5.66
N LEU A 135 8.79 -16.34 -5.72
CA LEU A 135 7.71 -16.14 -4.75
C LEU A 135 8.13 -16.45 -3.31
N HIS A 136 9.16 -17.28 -3.14
CA HIS A 136 9.72 -17.69 -1.86
C HIS A 136 11.08 -17.04 -1.56
N ARG A 137 11.43 -15.91 -2.20
CA ARG A 137 12.76 -15.30 -2.02
C ARG A 137 13.12 -15.10 -0.55
N SER A 138 14.38 -15.33 -0.22
CA SER A 138 14.99 -14.98 1.06
C SER A 138 15.21 -13.47 1.17
N LEU A 139 15.30 -13.00 2.41
CA LEU A 139 15.62 -11.61 2.74
C LEU A 139 16.80 -11.55 3.70
N SER A 140 17.64 -10.54 3.54
CA SER A 140 18.70 -10.26 4.51
C SER A 140 18.11 -9.78 5.84
N ASP A 141 18.65 -10.27 6.95
CA ASP A 141 18.23 -9.88 8.29
C ASP A 141 18.88 -8.57 8.72
N ILE A 142 18.18 -7.46 8.48
CA ILE A 142 18.61 -6.09 8.84
C ILE A 142 18.14 -5.66 10.25
N ARG A 143 17.58 -6.57 11.06
CA ARG A 143 17.06 -6.24 12.39
C ARG A 143 18.21 -5.88 13.35
N HIS A 144 17.89 -5.12 14.40
CA HIS A 144 18.86 -4.83 15.46
C HIS A 144 19.39 -6.14 16.07
N PRO A 145 20.69 -6.27 16.39
CA PRO A 145 21.27 -7.52 16.91
C PRO A 145 20.55 -8.09 18.14
N ASP A 146 20.01 -7.23 19.00
CA ASP A 146 19.27 -7.68 20.18
C ASP A 146 17.89 -8.26 19.88
N CYS A 147 17.31 -8.03 18.70
CA CYS A 147 16.06 -8.69 18.30
C CYS A 147 16.23 -10.21 18.27
N LYS A 148 17.42 -10.70 17.91
CA LYS A 148 17.76 -12.14 17.84
C LYS A 148 17.80 -12.82 19.21
N LYS A 149 17.88 -12.03 20.30
CA LYS A 149 17.93 -12.52 21.68
C LYS A 149 16.56 -12.43 22.37
N LYS A 150 15.54 -11.88 21.70
CA LYS A 150 14.21 -11.69 22.30
C LYS A 150 13.45 -13.01 22.35
N GLN A 151 12.87 -13.28 23.51
CA GLN A 151 11.92 -14.37 23.73
C GLN A 151 10.52 -13.80 23.95
N TYR A 152 9.50 -14.52 23.52
CA TYR A 152 8.09 -14.12 23.65
C TYR A 152 7.32 -15.19 24.41
N LEU A 153 6.08 -14.88 24.78
CA LEU A 153 5.20 -15.86 25.42
C LEU A 153 5.03 -17.08 24.51
N LYS A 154 5.01 -18.27 25.10
CA LYS A 154 4.75 -19.52 24.38
C LYS A 154 3.35 -19.61 23.82
N PHE A 155 2.40 -19.08 24.56
CA PHE A 155 1.00 -19.07 24.17
C PHE A 155 0.65 -17.68 23.67
N LEU A 156 0.47 -17.58 22.36
CA LEU A 156 0.07 -16.36 21.67
C LEU A 156 -1.28 -16.59 21.01
N PRO A 157 -2.13 -15.55 20.91
CA PRO A 157 -3.36 -15.67 20.14
C PRO A 157 -3.04 -15.89 18.66
N MET A 158 -3.82 -16.74 18.01
CA MET A 158 -3.77 -16.87 16.55
C MET A 158 -4.24 -15.58 15.88
N ALA A 159 -3.67 -15.25 14.72
CA ALA A 159 -4.02 -14.10 13.92
C ALA A 159 -4.60 -14.49 12.57
N SER A 160 -5.62 -13.76 12.11
CA SER A 160 -6.08 -13.78 10.73
C SER A 160 -5.38 -12.65 9.96
N PHE A 161 -4.82 -12.96 8.80
CA PHE A 161 -4.16 -11.97 7.94
C PHE A 161 -5.14 -11.53 6.86
N ILE A 162 -5.44 -10.23 6.78
CA ILE A 162 -6.33 -9.69 5.75
C ILE A 162 -5.49 -8.85 4.80
N ILE A 163 -5.46 -9.24 3.52
CA ILE A 163 -4.72 -8.56 2.46
C ILE A 163 -5.75 -7.97 1.49
N PRO A 164 -6.10 -6.67 1.63
CA PRO A 164 -6.89 -6.00 0.62
C PRO A 164 -6.08 -5.85 -0.67
N PHE A 165 -6.70 -6.11 -1.82
CA PHE A 165 -6.06 -5.93 -3.11
C PHE A 165 -7.05 -5.41 -4.15
N HIS A 166 -6.55 -4.58 -5.08
CA HIS A 166 -7.29 -4.11 -6.24
C HIS A 166 -6.34 -4.04 -7.42
N ASN A 167 -6.56 -4.86 -8.45
CA ASN A 167 -5.71 -4.92 -9.64
C ASN A 167 -4.22 -5.12 -9.32
N GLU A 168 -3.92 -5.83 -8.23
CA GLU A 168 -2.54 -6.17 -7.84
C GLU A 168 -1.93 -7.13 -8.87
N HIS A 169 -0.61 -7.07 -9.08
CA HIS A 169 0.06 -8.03 -9.96
C HIS A 169 0.15 -9.40 -9.28
N LEU A 170 -0.03 -10.49 -10.03
CA LEU A 170 -0.16 -11.82 -9.41
C LEU A 170 1.08 -12.22 -8.59
N SER A 171 2.29 -11.96 -9.12
CA SER A 171 3.52 -12.33 -8.41
C SER A 171 3.76 -11.52 -7.14
N THR A 172 3.29 -10.27 -7.04
CA THR A 172 3.42 -9.50 -5.79
C THR A 172 2.41 -9.96 -4.74
N LEU A 173 1.17 -10.22 -5.14
CA LEU A 173 0.13 -10.75 -4.26
C LEU A 173 0.54 -12.11 -3.67
N LEU A 174 0.93 -13.05 -4.52
CA LEU A 174 1.32 -14.40 -4.08
C LEU A 174 2.59 -14.39 -3.22
N ARG A 175 3.58 -13.54 -3.53
CA ARG A 175 4.79 -13.41 -2.70
C ARG A 175 4.48 -12.89 -1.30
N SER A 176 3.44 -12.05 -1.16
CA SER A 176 2.97 -11.60 0.15
C SER A 176 2.37 -12.76 0.96
N VAL A 177 1.53 -13.59 0.31
CA VAL A 177 0.97 -14.81 0.92
C VAL A 177 2.07 -15.78 1.34
N TYR A 178 3.00 -16.10 0.44
CA TYR A 178 4.11 -17.00 0.74
C TYR A 178 5.06 -16.47 1.81
N SER A 179 5.25 -15.15 1.90
CA SER A 179 6.03 -14.56 2.98
C SER A 179 5.38 -14.81 4.35
N ILE A 180 4.05 -14.75 4.44
CA ILE A 180 3.33 -15.07 5.68
C ILE A 180 3.49 -16.56 5.98
N LEU A 181 3.16 -17.43 5.02
CA LEU A 181 3.19 -18.89 5.21
C LEU A 181 4.57 -19.43 5.57
N ASN A 182 5.64 -18.81 5.06
CA ASN A 182 7.01 -19.25 5.31
C ASN A 182 7.63 -18.68 6.59
N ARG A 183 7.16 -17.52 7.09
CA ARG A 183 7.83 -16.78 8.17
C ARG A 183 6.99 -16.59 9.43
N ALA A 184 5.69 -16.83 9.35
CA ALA A 184 4.84 -16.91 10.53
C ALA A 184 4.78 -18.36 11.04
N PRO A 185 4.91 -18.61 12.36
CA PRO A 185 4.68 -19.93 12.92
C PRO A 185 3.27 -20.41 12.58
N LYS A 186 3.16 -21.64 12.04
CA LYS A 186 1.91 -22.17 11.45
C LYS A 186 0.77 -22.21 12.46
N GLU A 187 1.09 -22.51 13.72
CA GLU A 187 0.18 -22.55 14.86
C GLU A 187 -0.38 -21.18 15.25
N LEU A 188 0.21 -20.08 14.77
CA LEU A 188 -0.27 -18.72 15.02
C LEU A 188 -1.04 -18.14 13.83
N VAL A 189 -1.05 -18.81 12.68
CA VAL A 189 -1.77 -18.37 11.48
C VAL A 189 -3.13 -19.06 11.45
N LYS A 190 -4.18 -18.32 11.79
CA LYS A 190 -5.55 -18.85 11.71
C LYS A 190 -5.99 -19.03 10.26
N GLU A 191 -5.88 -17.96 9.47
CA GLU A 191 -6.32 -17.89 8.07
C GLU A 191 -5.68 -16.68 7.37
N ILE A 192 -5.60 -16.73 6.05
CA ILE A 192 -5.24 -15.59 5.20
C ILE A 192 -6.43 -15.27 4.30
N ILE A 193 -6.91 -14.04 4.34
CA ILE A 193 -8.05 -13.55 3.58
C ILE A 193 -7.54 -12.56 2.54
N LEU A 194 -7.65 -12.93 1.26
CA LEU A 194 -7.41 -12.04 0.13
C LEU A 194 -8.72 -11.31 -0.17
N ALA A 195 -8.80 -10.04 0.21
CA ALA A 195 -10.00 -9.22 0.06
C ALA A 195 -9.91 -8.40 -1.25
N ASP A 196 -10.58 -8.87 -2.29
CA ASP A 196 -10.65 -8.22 -3.60
C ASP A 196 -11.61 -7.03 -3.57
N ASP A 197 -11.06 -5.82 -3.67
CA ASP A 197 -11.78 -4.56 -3.82
C ASP A 197 -12.16 -4.32 -5.29
N HIS A 198 -12.94 -5.24 -5.85
CA HIS A 198 -13.51 -5.12 -7.20
C HIS A 198 -12.47 -4.99 -8.33
N SER A 199 -11.50 -5.91 -8.38
CA SER A 199 -10.47 -5.97 -9.41
C SER A 199 -11.04 -6.24 -10.81
N THR A 200 -10.45 -5.58 -11.82
CA THR A 200 -10.82 -5.72 -13.23
C THR A 200 -9.90 -6.66 -14.00
N LYS A 201 -8.65 -6.86 -13.56
CA LYS A 201 -7.68 -7.77 -14.19
C LYS A 201 -8.16 -9.23 -14.15
N ASP A 202 -8.01 -9.95 -15.25
CA ASP A 202 -8.46 -11.34 -15.37
C ASP A 202 -7.67 -12.28 -14.45
N GLU A 203 -6.38 -12.03 -14.27
CA GLU A 203 -5.50 -12.80 -13.35
C GLU A 203 -6.02 -12.77 -11.90
N CYS A 204 -6.69 -11.70 -11.50
CA CYS A 204 -7.24 -11.54 -10.15
C CYS A 204 -8.56 -12.32 -9.93
N LYS A 205 -9.13 -12.93 -10.99
CA LYS A 205 -10.44 -13.61 -10.95
C LYS A 205 -10.27 -15.12 -10.81
N GLN A 206 -10.85 -15.89 -11.74
CA GLN A 206 -10.81 -17.34 -11.74
C GLN A 206 -9.40 -17.94 -11.65
N PRO A 207 -8.36 -17.40 -12.35
CA PRO A 207 -7.00 -17.93 -12.23
C PRO A 207 -6.46 -17.86 -10.80
N LEU A 208 -6.72 -16.77 -10.07
CA LEU A 208 -6.34 -16.65 -8.67
C LEU A 208 -7.12 -17.64 -7.79
N ASP A 209 -8.43 -17.79 -8.01
CA ASP A 209 -9.26 -18.71 -7.25
C ASP A 209 -8.81 -20.17 -7.43
N ASP A 210 -8.44 -20.53 -8.66
CA ASP A 210 -7.93 -21.86 -8.98
C ASP A 210 -6.55 -22.10 -8.36
N TYR A 211 -5.65 -21.14 -8.49
CA TYR A 211 -4.33 -21.21 -7.87
C TYR A 211 -4.43 -21.37 -6.35
N VAL A 212 -5.29 -20.57 -5.70
CA VAL A 212 -5.48 -20.62 -4.25
C VAL A 212 -6.04 -21.98 -3.81
N ARG A 213 -7.03 -22.50 -4.53
CA ARG A 213 -7.65 -23.80 -4.23
C ARG A 213 -6.67 -24.97 -4.39
N GLU A 214 -5.79 -24.90 -5.38
CA GLU A 214 -4.81 -25.95 -5.66
C GLU A 214 -3.64 -25.94 -4.66
N HIS A 215 -3.18 -24.76 -4.24
CA HIS A 215 -1.93 -24.62 -3.49
C HIS A 215 -2.10 -24.38 -1.98
N PHE A 216 -3.28 -23.96 -1.53
CA PHE A 216 -3.48 -23.54 -0.14
C PHE A 216 -4.73 -24.14 0.50
N THR A 217 -4.61 -24.48 1.78
CA THR A 217 -5.74 -24.96 2.60
C THR A 217 -6.30 -23.91 3.54
N ASN A 218 -5.53 -22.85 3.84
CA ASN A 218 -5.86 -21.80 4.81
C ASN A 218 -5.87 -20.38 4.21
N VAL A 219 -5.97 -20.28 2.87
CA VAL A 219 -6.08 -19.01 2.15
C VAL A 219 -7.45 -18.94 1.49
N ILE A 220 -8.17 -17.84 1.67
CA ILE A 220 -9.53 -17.64 1.17
C ILE A 220 -9.58 -16.33 0.39
N VAL A 221 -10.27 -16.32 -0.75
CA VAL A 221 -10.55 -15.11 -1.54
C VAL A 221 -11.96 -14.63 -1.24
N VAL A 222 -12.11 -13.35 -0.89
CA VAL A 222 -13.41 -12.69 -0.66
C VAL A 222 -13.50 -11.52 -1.61
N ARG A 223 -14.62 -11.37 -2.32
CA ARG A 223 -14.79 -10.37 -3.38
C ARG A 223 -15.88 -9.35 -3.05
N ALA A 224 -15.58 -8.08 -3.23
CA ALA A 224 -16.55 -7.01 -3.11
C ALA A 224 -17.50 -6.96 -4.32
N GLU A 225 -18.80 -6.81 -4.07
CA GLU A 225 -19.82 -6.68 -5.13
C GLU A 225 -19.63 -5.41 -5.98
N LYS A 226 -19.04 -4.36 -5.38
CA LYS A 226 -18.80 -3.05 -5.96
C LYS A 226 -17.60 -2.39 -5.29
N ARG A 227 -17.06 -1.39 -5.97
CA ARG A 227 -16.06 -0.47 -5.43
C ARG A 227 -16.69 0.61 -4.55
#